data_AF-A0A3B0YPE5-F1
#
_entry.id   AF-A0A3B0YPE5-F1
#
_cell.length_a   1.000
_cell.length_b   1.000
_cell.length_c   1.000
_cell.angle_alpha   90.00
_cell.angle_beta   90.00
_cell.angle_gamma   90.00
#
_symmetry.space_group_name_H-M   'P 1'
#
loop_
_entity.id
_entity.type
_entity.pdbx_description
1 polymer ?
#
loop_
_entity_poly.entity_id
_entity_poly.type
_entity_poly.pdbx_seq_one_letter_code
_entity_poly.pdbx_strand_id
1 'polypeptide(L)'
;MPADRAKKMFGCLRMHPKCCSPVLHGIQALAFLFLTGCARQPVLEPLDAVKHDSAQTYVFECERNFAFVARKEGDAIWLFLPDHAVQLPAVKNNSVPGYRSANISFDYRDGQATLELPEGRYEHCRNNAQRAAWEHARLNGVDFRATGNTPDWILEITLDGDMRLINRSDNLTYRFITPKPLVLENERKTLYSTQNKTHQIIVELVGTQCRDFTGITREVTVNISIDDQRLQGCGGALH
;
A
#
# COMPACT_ATOMS: atom_id res chain seq x y z
N MET A 1 57.59 -0.25 -18.32
CA MET A 1 58.99 -0.49 -17.86
C MET A 1 59.55 0.83 -17.36
N PRO A 2 60.28 0.90 -16.23
CA PRO A 2 60.63 -0.11 -15.22
C PRO A 2 59.68 -0.08 -14.00
N ALA A 3 59.34 -1.17 -13.29
CA ALA A 3 60.15 -2.02 -12.40
C ALA A 3 60.70 -1.21 -11.20
N ASP A 4 60.49 -1.59 -9.93
CA ASP A 4 60.94 -2.87 -9.36
C ASP A 4 60.35 -3.15 -7.95
N ARG A 5 60.05 -4.43 -7.69
CA ARG A 5 60.28 -5.29 -6.49
C ARG A 5 59.95 -4.83 -5.05
N ALA A 6 59.61 -5.68 -4.06
CA ALA A 6 59.50 -7.15 -3.93
C ALA A 6 58.94 -7.58 -2.55
N LYS A 7 58.46 -8.85 -2.48
CA LYS A 7 58.56 -9.85 -1.39
C LYS A 7 57.73 -9.59 -0.10
N LYS A 8 57.09 -10.55 0.58
CA LYS A 8 57.27 -12.02 0.85
C LYS A 8 55.90 -12.55 1.36
N MET A 9 55.34 -13.67 0.88
CA MET A 9 55.50 -15.07 1.34
C MET A 9 55.35 -15.35 2.86
N PHE A 10 54.42 -16.26 3.20
CA PHE A 10 54.30 -17.27 4.29
C PHE A 10 52.84 -17.32 4.76
N GLY A 11 52.13 -18.44 4.94
CA GLY A 11 52.43 -19.87 4.85
C GLY A 11 51.14 -20.66 5.20
N CYS A 12 51.04 -21.88 4.68
CA CYS A 12 49.96 -22.86 4.88
C CYS A 12 49.87 -23.41 6.32
N LEU A 13 48.66 -23.84 6.74
CA LEU A 13 48.40 -25.05 7.55
C LEU A 13 46.87 -25.33 7.52
N ARG A 14 46.37 -26.32 6.74
CA ARG A 14 46.04 -27.73 7.11
C ARG A 14 45.05 -27.86 8.30
N MET A 15 43.82 -28.38 8.08
CA MET A 15 43.39 -29.80 8.28
C MET A 15 43.62 -30.27 9.73
N HIS A 16 42.73 -30.90 10.50
CA HIS A 16 41.57 -31.78 10.25
C HIS A 16 40.87 -32.10 11.62
N PRO A 17 40.02 -33.15 11.81
CA PRO A 17 38.88 -33.15 12.75
C PRO A 17 39.07 -34.10 13.96
N LYS A 18 37.99 -34.28 14.76
CA LYS A 18 37.50 -35.52 15.44
C LYS A 18 37.28 -35.43 16.96
N CYS A 19 36.11 -35.98 17.32
CA CYS A 19 35.81 -36.87 18.46
C CYS A 19 36.01 -36.40 19.91
N CYS A 20 34.95 -36.53 20.72
CA CYS A 20 34.86 -37.58 21.74
C CYS A 20 33.54 -37.48 22.54
N SER A 21 32.73 -38.55 22.49
CA SER A 21 32.01 -39.10 23.65
C SER A 21 33.04 -39.92 24.48
N PRO A 22 32.78 -40.49 25.67
CA PRO A 22 31.55 -40.58 26.49
C PRO A 22 31.82 -40.22 27.98
N VAL A 23 30.86 -40.47 28.88
CA VAL A 23 31.05 -41.26 30.14
C VAL A 23 29.74 -41.20 30.94
N LEU A 24 29.15 -42.38 31.05
CA LEU A 24 28.11 -42.80 31.99
C LEU A 24 28.76 -42.93 33.38
N HIS A 25 28.15 -42.47 34.48
CA HIS A 25 28.25 -43.04 35.84
C HIS A 25 27.39 -42.21 36.81
N GLY A 26 26.72 -42.89 37.75
CA GLY A 26 26.43 -42.30 39.05
C GLY A 26 24.97 -41.98 39.35
N ILE A 27 24.24 -43.01 39.75
CA ILE A 27 22.95 -42.98 40.45
C ILE A 27 23.01 -42.05 41.67
N GLN A 28 22.12 -41.06 41.75
CA GLN A 28 21.56 -40.59 43.02
C GLN A 28 20.07 -40.29 42.81
N ALA A 29 19.24 -41.14 43.41
CA ALA A 29 17.81 -40.95 43.52
C ALA A 29 17.54 -39.78 44.48
N LEU A 30 17.22 -38.62 43.93
CA LEU A 30 16.46 -37.59 44.65
C LEU A 30 15.04 -37.62 44.10
N ALA A 31 14.13 -38.19 44.89
CA ALA A 31 12.70 -38.10 44.65
C ALA A 31 12.24 -36.65 44.90
N PHE A 32 12.44 -35.78 43.89
CA PHE A 32 11.72 -34.51 43.81
C PHE A 32 10.28 -34.83 43.43
N LEU A 33 9.38 -34.74 44.41
CA LEU A 33 7.96 -34.53 44.22
C LEU A 33 7.76 -33.21 43.47
N PHE A 34 7.86 -33.25 42.14
CA PHE A 34 7.33 -32.20 41.28
C PHE A 34 5.81 -32.28 41.38
N LEU A 35 5.24 -31.41 42.22
CA LEU A 35 3.85 -31.00 42.09
C LEU A 35 3.69 -30.43 40.67
N THR A 36 3.24 -31.28 39.75
CA THR A 36 2.77 -30.87 38.43
C THR A 36 1.47 -30.10 38.61
N GLY A 37 1.60 -28.87 39.08
CA GLY A 37 0.54 -27.88 38.92
C GLY A 37 0.37 -27.65 37.43
N CYS A 38 -0.71 -28.18 36.85
CA CYS A 38 -1.21 -27.73 35.57
C CYS A 38 -1.64 -26.26 35.74
N ALA A 39 -0.69 -25.33 35.69
CA ALA A 39 -0.99 -23.95 35.41
C ALA A 39 -1.55 -23.94 33.98
N ARG A 40 -2.87 -24.01 33.85
CA ARG A 40 -3.58 -23.66 32.62
C ARG A 40 -3.14 -22.23 32.31
N GLN A 41 -2.19 -22.10 31.38
CA GLN A 41 -1.98 -20.82 30.72
C GLN A 41 -3.34 -20.41 30.17
N PRO A 42 -3.83 -19.21 30.48
CA PRO A 42 -4.98 -18.68 29.76
C PRO A 42 -4.53 -18.66 28.31
N VAL A 43 -5.16 -19.52 27.49
CA VAL A 43 -5.11 -19.37 26.04
C VAL A 43 -5.71 -17.99 25.82
N LEU A 44 -4.85 -17.02 25.54
CA LEU A 44 -5.26 -15.76 24.94
C LEU A 44 -5.89 -16.17 23.62
N GLU A 45 -7.21 -16.35 23.64
CA GLU A 45 -8.00 -16.43 22.41
C GLU A 45 -7.56 -15.23 21.58
N PRO A 46 -7.10 -15.43 20.35
CA PRO A 46 -6.89 -14.32 19.44
C PRO A 46 -8.22 -13.57 19.43
N LEU A 47 -8.22 -12.33 19.95
CA LEU A 47 -9.32 -11.40 19.71
C LEU A 47 -9.64 -11.53 18.24
N ASP A 48 -10.84 -12.03 17.95
CA ASP A 48 -11.35 -12.19 16.60
C ASP A 48 -10.87 -11.00 15.80
N ALA A 49 -9.98 -11.25 14.84
CA ALA A 49 -9.53 -10.22 13.94
C ALA A 49 -10.81 -9.76 13.25
N VAL A 50 -11.39 -8.66 13.73
CA VAL A 50 -12.55 -8.04 13.13
C VAL A 50 -12.15 -7.88 11.69
N LYS A 51 -12.83 -8.63 10.81
CA LYS A 51 -12.66 -8.52 9.38
C LYS A 51 -13.21 -7.14 9.04
N HIS A 52 -12.38 -6.11 9.20
CA HIS A 52 -12.72 -4.77 8.79
C HIS A 52 -13.00 -4.88 7.30
N ASP A 53 -14.27 -4.75 6.92
CA ASP A 53 -14.65 -4.59 5.52
C ASP A 53 -13.88 -3.36 5.05
N SER A 54 -12.81 -3.60 4.30
CA SER A 54 -11.92 -2.55 3.83
C SER A 54 -12.77 -1.55 3.06
N ALA A 55 -12.67 -0.27 3.41
CA ALA A 55 -13.46 0.77 2.78
C ALA A 55 -13.39 0.67 1.25
N GLN A 56 -14.50 0.89 0.57
CA GLN A 56 -14.56 0.85 -0.89
C GLN A 56 -14.84 2.24 -1.41
N THR A 57 -14.02 2.72 -2.35
CA THR A 57 -14.15 4.05 -2.93
C THR A 57 -14.58 3.97 -4.39
N TYR A 58 -15.50 4.84 -4.78
CA TYR A 58 -16.05 4.99 -6.12
C TYR A 58 -15.98 6.46 -6.53
N VAL A 59 -15.86 6.70 -7.83
CA VAL A 59 -15.96 8.04 -8.41
C VAL A 59 -17.04 8.00 -9.46
N PHE A 60 -18.17 8.62 -9.18
CA PHE A 60 -19.32 8.63 -10.08
C PHE A 60 -19.27 9.87 -10.96
N GLU A 61 -19.35 9.66 -12.27
CA GLU A 61 -19.48 10.69 -13.28
C GLU A 61 -20.91 10.63 -13.84
N CYS A 62 -21.63 11.73 -13.71
CA CYS A 62 -23.03 11.87 -14.08
C CYS A 62 -23.18 12.85 -15.25
N GLU A 63 -24.42 13.07 -15.67
CA GLU A 63 -24.81 14.11 -16.59
C GLU A 63 -24.52 15.52 -16.04
N ARG A 64 -24.60 16.53 -16.91
CA ARG A 64 -24.41 17.95 -16.57
C ARG A 64 -23.03 18.26 -15.94
N ASN A 65 -22.01 17.46 -16.26
CA ASN A 65 -20.65 17.56 -15.71
C ASN A 65 -20.60 17.43 -14.18
N PHE A 66 -21.61 16.81 -13.58
CA PHE A 66 -21.62 16.53 -12.14
C PHE A 66 -20.83 15.25 -11.88
N ALA A 67 -19.97 15.28 -10.86
CA ALA A 67 -19.23 14.12 -10.40
C ALA A 67 -19.00 14.20 -8.90
N PHE A 68 -18.94 13.04 -8.24
CA PHE A 68 -18.72 12.97 -6.80
C PHE A 68 -18.00 11.67 -6.42
N VAL A 69 -17.35 11.70 -5.25
CA VAL A 69 -16.71 10.51 -4.67
C VAL A 69 -17.67 9.88 -3.68
N ALA A 70 -17.79 8.56 -3.70
CA ALA A 70 -18.54 7.80 -2.72
C ALA A 70 -17.60 6.80 -2.03
N ARG A 71 -17.61 6.75 -0.68
CA ARG A 71 -16.79 5.83 0.10
C ARG A 71 -17.64 5.03 1.07
N LYS A 72 -17.77 3.74 0.83
CA LYS A 72 -18.48 2.79 1.71
C LYS A 72 -17.56 2.37 2.84
N GLU A 73 -18.06 2.49 4.07
CA GLU A 73 -17.41 2.06 5.30
C GLU A 73 -18.43 1.33 6.18
N GLY A 74 -18.32 0.01 6.27
CA GLY A 74 -19.32 -0.81 6.96
C GLY A 74 -20.73 -0.66 6.34
N ASP A 75 -21.69 -0.27 7.18
CA ASP A 75 -23.10 -0.06 6.83
C ASP A 75 -23.41 1.40 6.43
N ALA A 76 -22.39 2.26 6.28
CA ALA A 76 -22.55 3.65 5.91
C ALA A 76 -21.80 3.98 4.62
N ILE A 77 -22.20 5.07 3.96
CA ILE A 77 -21.46 5.64 2.84
C ILE A 77 -21.24 7.13 3.06
N TRP A 78 -20.02 7.57 2.81
CA TRP A 78 -19.67 8.99 2.68
C TRP A 78 -19.82 9.40 1.22
N LEU A 79 -20.56 10.47 0.97
CA LEU A 79 -20.57 11.16 -0.31
C LEU A 79 -19.77 12.45 -0.16
N PHE A 80 -18.72 12.62 -0.95
CA PHE A 80 -17.98 13.87 -1.07
C PHE A 80 -18.53 14.61 -2.30
N LEU A 81 -19.54 15.45 -2.04
CA LEU A 81 -20.17 16.31 -3.04
C LEU A 81 -19.28 17.53 -3.28
N PRO A 82 -19.50 18.30 -4.38
CA PRO A 82 -18.63 19.43 -4.72
C PRO A 82 -18.47 20.49 -3.63
N ASP A 83 -19.50 20.66 -2.81
CA ASP A 83 -19.66 21.73 -1.82
C ASP A 83 -19.61 21.24 -0.37
N HIS A 84 -19.86 19.95 -0.12
CA HIS A 84 -19.80 19.37 1.23
C HIS A 84 -19.66 17.84 1.23
N ALA A 85 -19.34 17.27 2.38
CA ALA A 85 -19.37 15.82 2.59
C ALA A 85 -20.58 15.44 3.46
N VAL A 86 -21.24 14.33 3.13
CA VAL A 86 -22.37 13.80 3.89
C VAL A 86 -22.24 12.30 4.11
N GLN A 87 -22.57 11.84 5.30
CA GLN A 87 -22.67 10.42 5.63
C GLN A 87 -24.12 9.96 5.55
N LEU A 88 -24.38 8.87 4.84
CA LEU A 88 -25.69 8.27 4.70
C LEU A 88 -25.67 6.83 5.27
N PRO A 89 -26.58 6.48 6.19
CA PRO A 89 -26.75 5.10 6.64
C PRO A 89 -27.43 4.24 5.58
N ALA A 90 -27.06 2.96 5.51
CA ALA A 90 -27.77 1.97 4.71
C ALA A 90 -29.18 1.72 5.25
N VAL A 91 -30.16 1.61 4.35
CA VAL A 91 -31.55 1.28 4.69
C VAL A 91 -31.83 -0.16 4.27
N LYS A 92 -32.10 -1.04 5.25
CA LYS A 92 -32.27 -2.49 5.05
C LYS A 92 -33.68 -2.90 4.60
N ASN A 93 -34.69 -2.02 4.69
CA ASN A 93 -36.11 -2.38 4.52
C ASN A 93 -36.73 -1.90 3.20
N ASN A 94 -35.92 -1.57 2.21
CA ASN A 94 -36.39 -1.15 0.89
C ASN A 94 -36.11 -2.27 -0.11
N SER A 95 -37.01 -2.47 -1.09
CA SER A 95 -36.84 -3.44 -2.18
C SER A 95 -35.56 -3.21 -2.99
N VAL A 96 -34.93 -2.05 -2.85
CA VAL A 96 -33.62 -1.70 -3.42
C VAL A 96 -32.66 -1.31 -2.28
N PRO A 97 -31.54 -2.05 -2.10
CA PRO A 97 -30.47 -1.67 -1.19
C PRO A 97 -29.91 -0.29 -1.54
N GLY A 98 -29.79 0.60 -0.55
CA GLY A 98 -29.26 1.95 -0.74
C GLY A 98 -29.10 2.71 0.56
N TYR A 99 -28.73 3.99 0.44
CA TYR A 99 -28.31 4.85 1.54
C TYR A 99 -29.14 6.13 1.54
N ARG A 100 -29.64 6.55 2.71
CA ARG A 100 -30.65 7.62 2.77
C ARG A 100 -30.51 8.47 4.02
N SER A 101 -30.85 9.75 3.89
CA SER A 101 -31.10 10.69 4.99
C SER A 101 -32.47 11.35 4.80
N ALA A 102 -32.76 12.44 5.52
CA ALA A 102 -34.04 13.14 5.41
C ALA A 102 -34.33 13.70 4.01
N ASN A 103 -33.29 14.07 3.26
CA ASN A 103 -33.40 14.80 1.99
C ASN A 103 -32.42 14.32 0.91
N ILE A 104 -31.63 13.27 1.18
CA ILE A 104 -30.70 12.68 0.23
C ILE A 104 -30.98 11.20 0.09
N SER A 105 -31.07 10.72 -1.15
CA SER A 105 -31.15 9.29 -1.47
C SER A 105 -30.02 8.91 -2.43
N PHE A 106 -29.35 7.80 -2.14
CA PHE A 106 -28.27 7.29 -2.96
C PHE A 106 -28.40 5.77 -3.11
N ASP A 107 -28.59 5.33 -4.35
CA ASP A 107 -28.68 3.93 -4.71
C ASP A 107 -27.59 3.64 -5.76
N TYR A 108 -26.86 2.53 -5.60
CA TYR A 108 -25.86 2.11 -6.58
C TYR A 108 -25.87 0.60 -6.80
N ARG A 109 -25.58 0.18 -8.03
CA ARG A 109 -25.51 -1.22 -8.45
C ARG A 109 -24.70 -1.34 -9.73
N ASP A 110 -23.83 -2.35 -9.80
CA ASP A 110 -23.08 -2.71 -11.02
C ASP A 110 -22.37 -1.52 -11.70
N GLY A 111 -21.76 -0.65 -10.87
CA GLY A 111 -21.04 0.53 -11.34
C GLY A 111 -21.92 1.69 -11.83
N GLN A 112 -23.24 1.60 -11.66
CA GLN A 112 -24.20 2.67 -11.93
C GLN A 112 -24.79 3.19 -10.61
N ALA A 113 -25.14 4.47 -10.58
CA ALA A 113 -25.79 5.07 -9.42
C ALA A 113 -26.89 6.07 -9.80
N THR A 114 -27.80 6.26 -8.85
CA THR A 114 -28.76 7.35 -8.81
C THR A 114 -28.52 8.14 -7.52
N LEU A 115 -28.43 9.46 -7.64
CA LEU A 115 -28.31 10.37 -6.51
C LEU A 115 -29.46 11.38 -6.56
N GLU A 116 -30.18 11.50 -5.47
CA GLU A 116 -31.21 12.52 -5.27
C GLU A 116 -30.76 13.47 -4.17
N LEU A 117 -30.66 14.75 -4.51
CA LEU A 117 -30.36 15.86 -3.62
C LEU A 117 -31.58 16.81 -3.60
N PRO A 118 -31.71 17.71 -2.60
CA PRO A 118 -32.77 18.71 -2.58
C PRO A 118 -32.89 19.55 -3.86
N GLU A 119 -31.75 19.85 -4.47
CA GLU A 119 -31.60 20.69 -5.66
C GLU A 119 -31.81 19.93 -6.98
N GLY A 120 -31.87 18.59 -6.95
CA GLY A 120 -32.11 17.81 -8.15
C GLY A 120 -31.74 16.35 -8.05
N ARG A 121 -32.13 15.64 -9.10
CA ARG A 121 -31.87 14.21 -9.27
C ARG A 121 -30.85 13.99 -10.38
N TYR A 122 -29.94 13.06 -10.15
CA TYR A 122 -28.92 12.61 -11.07
C TYR A 122 -29.12 11.13 -11.38
N GLU A 123 -29.48 10.84 -12.61
CA GLU A 123 -29.75 9.49 -13.10
C GLU A 123 -28.69 9.12 -14.12
N HIS A 124 -28.16 7.90 -14.08
CA HIS A 124 -27.09 7.40 -14.97
C HIS A 124 -25.66 7.80 -14.60
N CYS A 125 -25.40 8.05 -13.32
CA CYS A 125 -24.04 8.18 -12.81
C CYS A 125 -23.26 6.88 -13.03
N ARG A 126 -22.05 6.94 -13.60
CA ARG A 126 -21.19 5.77 -13.87
C ARG A 126 -19.89 5.85 -13.09
N ASN A 127 -19.49 4.73 -12.49
CA ASN A 127 -18.23 4.65 -11.76
C ASN A 127 -17.03 4.66 -12.71
N ASN A 128 -16.13 5.63 -12.52
CA ASN A 128 -14.82 5.67 -13.15
C ASN A 128 -13.81 4.93 -12.25
N ALA A 129 -13.59 3.65 -12.52
CA ALA A 129 -12.73 2.80 -11.70
C ALA A 129 -11.27 3.29 -11.61
N GLN A 130 -10.75 3.91 -12.68
CA GLN A 130 -9.40 4.47 -12.67
C GLN A 130 -9.30 5.65 -11.71
N ARG A 131 -10.25 6.60 -11.76
CA ARG A 131 -10.29 7.71 -10.80
C ARG A 131 -10.56 7.21 -9.38
N ALA A 132 -11.43 6.23 -9.22
CA ALA A 132 -11.74 5.62 -7.93
C ALA A 132 -10.50 5.02 -7.24
N ALA A 133 -9.59 4.39 -7.98
CA ALA A 133 -8.35 3.87 -7.40
C ALA A 133 -7.42 4.97 -6.87
N TRP A 134 -7.38 6.13 -7.53
CA TRP A 134 -6.58 7.28 -7.10
C TRP A 134 -7.23 7.98 -5.89
N GLU A 135 -8.55 8.18 -5.91
CA GLU A 135 -9.29 8.71 -4.76
C GLU A 135 -9.23 7.78 -3.55
N HIS A 136 -9.25 6.46 -3.76
CA HIS A 136 -9.08 5.49 -2.69
C HIS A 136 -7.74 5.67 -1.98
N ALA A 137 -6.66 5.83 -2.75
CA ALA A 137 -5.33 6.10 -2.19
C ALA A 137 -5.31 7.42 -1.41
N ARG A 138 -5.86 8.50 -1.98
CA ARG A 138 -5.95 9.81 -1.33
C ARG A 138 -6.70 9.74 0.01
N LEU A 139 -7.88 9.11 0.02
CA LEU A 139 -8.70 8.96 1.22
C LEU A 139 -8.09 7.99 2.26
N ASN A 140 -7.09 7.19 1.88
CA ASN A 140 -6.30 6.38 2.79
C ASN A 140 -5.01 7.09 3.25
N GLY A 141 -4.84 8.37 2.93
CA GLY A 141 -3.69 9.18 3.36
C GLY A 141 -2.44 9.04 2.50
N VAL A 142 -2.54 8.50 1.30
CA VAL A 142 -1.41 8.49 0.35
C VAL A 142 -1.23 9.89 -0.23
N ASP A 143 -0.01 10.43 -0.13
CA ASP A 143 0.33 11.78 -0.61
C ASP A 143 0.77 11.80 -2.07
N PHE A 144 1.28 10.68 -2.59
CA PHE A 144 1.70 10.55 -3.97
C PHE A 144 1.43 9.15 -4.51
N ARG A 145 0.90 9.09 -5.74
CA ARG A 145 0.64 7.83 -6.43
C ARG A 145 1.24 7.84 -7.83
N ALA A 146 1.82 6.72 -8.24
CA ALA A 146 2.26 6.50 -9.60
C ALA A 146 1.98 5.08 -10.08
N THR A 147 1.94 4.91 -11.40
CA THR A 147 1.73 3.63 -12.06
C THR A 147 2.64 3.49 -13.27
N GLY A 148 3.07 2.27 -13.55
CA GLY A 148 3.75 1.92 -14.81
C GLY A 148 3.21 0.61 -15.38
N ASN A 149 3.47 0.37 -16.67
CA ASN A 149 2.73 -0.64 -17.44
C ASN A 149 3.54 -1.88 -17.78
N THR A 150 4.87 -1.76 -17.85
CA THR A 150 5.73 -2.90 -18.22
C THR A 150 7.01 -2.87 -17.40
N PRO A 151 7.08 -3.67 -16.31
CA PRO A 151 5.98 -4.46 -15.71
C PRO A 151 4.84 -3.58 -15.16
N ASP A 152 3.66 -4.17 -14.89
CA ASP A 152 2.54 -3.45 -14.25
C ASP A 152 2.84 -3.25 -12.76
N TRP A 153 2.94 -2.00 -12.32
CA TRP A 153 3.25 -1.65 -10.94
C TRP A 153 2.52 -0.40 -10.47
N ILE A 154 2.36 -0.30 -9.14
CA ILE A 154 1.85 0.87 -8.43
C ILE A 154 2.87 1.30 -7.38
N LEU A 155 3.16 2.59 -7.32
CA LEU A 155 3.88 3.22 -6.23
C LEU A 155 2.92 4.10 -5.43
N GLU A 156 2.91 3.94 -4.12
CA GLU A 156 2.25 4.82 -3.17
C GLU A 156 3.30 5.34 -2.19
N ILE A 157 3.32 6.66 -1.95
CA ILE A 157 4.18 7.29 -0.96
C ILE A 157 3.29 8.04 0.02
N THR A 158 3.40 7.68 1.30
CA THR A 158 2.89 8.46 2.43
C THR A 158 4.08 9.11 3.13
N LEU A 159 4.13 10.45 3.16
CA LEU A 159 5.29 11.25 3.58
C LEU A 159 5.73 10.93 5.01
N ASP A 160 4.76 10.81 5.92
CA ASP A 160 5.00 10.48 7.34
C ASP A 160 4.69 9.00 7.65
N GLY A 161 4.74 8.12 6.64
CA GLY A 161 4.32 6.74 6.74
C GLY A 161 5.18 5.77 5.92
N ASP A 162 4.50 4.85 5.23
CA ASP A 162 5.15 3.86 4.38
C ASP A 162 5.17 4.25 2.90
N MET A 163 6.26 3.85 2.25
CA MET A 163 6.37 3.79 0.80
C MET A 163 6.10 2.34 0.38
N ARG A 164 5.18 2.17 -0.57
CA ARG A 164 4.76 0.87 -1.07
C ARG A 164 4.98 0.79 -2.58
N LEU A 165 5.74 -0.20 -3.01
CA LEU A 165 5.82 -0.59 -4.42
C LEU A 165 5.09 -1.93 -4.57
N ILE A 166 4.03 -1.94 -5.36
CA ILE A 166 3.21 -3.12 -5.63
C ILE A 166 3.46 -3.53 -7.07
N ASN A 167 4.08 -4.68 -7.28
CA ASN A 167 4.17 -5.31 -8.58
C ASN A 167 2.92 -6.16 -8.81
N ARG A 168 2.11 -5.79 -9.79
CA ARG A 168 0.84 -6.45 -10.07
C ARG A 168 0.99 -7.72 -10.89
N SER A 169 2.12 -7.89 -11.58
CA SER A 169 2.38 -9.05 -12.43
C SER A 169 2.68 -10.31 -11.62
N ASP A 170 3.35 -10.17 -10.48
CA ASP A 170 3.71 -11.27 -9.57
C ASP A 170 3.02 -11.15 -8.19
N ASN A 171 2.19 -10.12 -8.00
CA ASN A 171 1.48 -9.82 -6.75
C ASN A 171 2.42 -9.62 -5.54
N LEU A 172 3.65 -9.15 -5.78
CA LEU A 172 4.59 -8.78 -4.72
C LEU A 172 4.36 -7.34 -4.24
N THR A 173 4.47 -7.13 -2.93
CA THR A 173 4.44 -5.79 -2.33
C THR A 173 5.71 -5.55 -1.53
N TYR A 174 6.50 -4.58 -1.95
CA TYR A 174 7.64 -4.07 -1.23
C TYR A 174 7.19 -2.91 -0.35
N ARG A 175 7.65 -2.90 0.90
CA ARG A 175 7.38 -1.83 1.87
C ARG A 175 8.68 -1.28 2.41
N PHE A 176 8.70 0.04 2.54
CA PHE A 176 9.80 0.80 3.08
C PHE A 176 9.26 1.90 3.99
N ILE A 177 10.06 2.35 4.96
CA ILE A 177 9.79 3.60 5.64
C ILE A 177 10.10 4.73 4.66
N THR A 178 9.17 5.67 4.48
CA THR A 178 9.39 6.83 3.61
C THR A 178 10.49 7.70 4.22
N PRO A 179 11.64 7.90 3.55
CA PRO A 179 12.68 8.79 4.05
C PRO A 179 12.29 10.24 3.79
N LYS A 180 12.91 11.17 4.53
CA LYS A 180 12.90 12.58 4.12
C LYS A 180 13.52 12.69 2.71
N PRO A 181 12.84 13.31 1.74
CA PRO A 181 13.36 13.38 0.39
C PRO A 181 14.52 14.36 0.26
N LEU A 182 15.40 14.09 -0.71
CA LEU A 182 16.30 15.09 -1.26
C LEU A 182 15.58 15.81 -2.39
N VAL A 183 15.30 17.10 -2.21
CA VAL A 183 14.64 17.93 -3.21
C VAL A 183 15.69 18.76 -3.96
N LEU A 184 15.70 18.63 -5.28
CA LEU A 184 16.57 19.36 -6.20
C LEU A 184 15.71 20.33 -7.02
N GLU A 185 15.36 21.47 -6.42
CA GLU A 185 14.42 22.46 -6.98
C GLU A 185 14.80 22.92 -8.39
N ASN A 186 16.08 23.22 -8.62
CA ASN A 186 16.58 23.69 -9.92
C ASN A 186 16.42 22.65 -11.04
N GLU A 187 16.33 21.37 -10.69
CA GLU A 187 16.12 20.27 -11.64
C GLU A 187 14.66 19.82 -11.68
N ARG A 188 13.79 20.37 -10.82
CA ARG A 188 12.43 19.89 -10.57
C ARG A 188 12.41 18.39 -10.26
N LYS A 189 13.35 17.95 -9.42
CA LYS A 189 13.48 16.54 -9.03
C LYS A 189 13.31 16.35 -7.53
N THR A 190 12.70 15.24 -7.16
CA THR A 190 12.63 14.76 -5.78
C THR A 190 13.12 13.32 -5.74
N LEU A 191 14.09 13.05 -4.86
CA LEU A 191 14.71 11.75 -4.70
C LEU A 191 14.37 11.15 -3.33
N TYR A 192 13.91 9.91 -3.34
CA TYR A 192 13.78 9.07 -2.15
C TYR A 192 14.76 7.90 -2.29
N SER A 193 15.56 7.65 -1.26
CA SER A 193 16.47 6.50 -1.20
C SER A 193 16.32 5.84 0.16
N THR A 194 15.92 4.58 0.17
CA THR A 194 15.68 3.82 1.39
C THR A 194 15.89 2.33 1.13
N GLN A 195 15.92 1.54 2.21
CA GLN A 195 16.10 0.10 2.13
C GLN A 195 15.32 -0.58 3.25
N ASN A 196 14.96 -1.83 3.04
CA ASN A 196 14.51 -2.72 4.11
C ASN A 196 15.58 -3.80 4.35
N LYS A 197 15.22 -4.91 4.99
CA LYS A 197 16.18 -6.00 5.30
C LYS A 197 16.73 -6.69 4.06
N THR A 198 16.02 -6.63 2.93
CA THR A 198 16.27 -7.47 1.76
C THR A 198 16.45 -6.66 0.48
N HIS A 199 15.80 -5.50 0.37
CA HIS A 199 15.71 -4.72 -0.86
C HIS A 199 16.15 -3.28 -0.64
N GLN A 200 16.79 -2.70 -1.65
CA GLN A 200 17.07 -1.27 -1.73
C GLN A 200 16.23 -0.64 -2.83
N ILE A 201 15.68 0.55 -2.56
CA ILE A 201 14.89 1.30 -3.53
C ILE A 201 15.38 2.74 -3.63
N ILE A 202 15.45 3.23 -4.87
CA ILE A 202 15.62 4.63 -5.21
C ILE A 202 14.44 5.03 -6.10
N VAL A 203 13.71 6.05 -5.68
CA VAL A 203 12.62 6.66 -6.45
C VAL A 203 13.04 8.07 -6.84
N GLU A 204 13.04 8.34 -8.13
CA GLU A 204 13.21 9.66 -8.70
C GLU A 204 11.88 10.15 -9.28
N LEU A 205 11.40 11.27 -8.77
CA LEU A 205 10.25 11.99 -9.27
C LEU A 205 10.76 13.20 -10.07
N VAL A 206 10.44 13.26 -11.35
CA VAL A 206 10.84 14.37 -12.24
C VAL A 206 9.60 15.14 -12.66
N GLY A 207 9.54 16.44 -12.35
CA GLY A 207 8.43 17.36 -12.67
C GLY A 207 8.31 17.65 -14.17
N THR A 208 8.03 16.62 -14.95
CA THR A 208 7.89 16.61 -16.41
C THR A 208 6.63 15.83 -16.77
N GLN A 209 5.86 16.39 -17.70
CA GLN A 209 4.60 15.81 -18.15
C GLN A 209 4.82 14.38 -18.67
N CYS A 210 4.08 13.44 -18.10
CA CYS A 210 4.14 12.02 -18.42
C CYS A 210 2.79 11.56 -18.97
N ARG A 211 2.78 10.85 -20.09
CA ARG A 211 1.56 10.27 -20.66
C ARG A 211 1.66 8.75 -20.55
N ASP A 212 0.69 8.14 -19.87
CA ASP A 212 0.63 6.69 -19.75
C ASP A 212 0.06 6.05 -21.05
N PHE A 213 0.06 4.72 -21.11
CA PHE A 213 -0.44 3.97 -22.26
C PHE A 213 -1.95 4.14 -22.50
N THR A 214 -2.71 4.54 -21.48
CA THR A 214 -4.15 4.83 -21.61
C THR A 214 -4.39 6.23 -22.17
N GLY A 215 -3.33 7.03 -22.33
CA GLY A 215 -3.38 8.40 -22.82
C GLY A 215 -3.58 9.43 -21.71
N ILE A 216 -3.71 9.00 -20.44
CA ILE A 216 -3.85 9.90 -19.30
C ILE A 216 -2.51 10.59 -19.09
N THR A 217 -2.59 11.91 -18.97
CA THR A 217 -1.45 12.77 -18.69
C THR A 217 -1.35 13.03 -17.19
N ARG A 218 -0.14 12.93 -16.65
CA ARG A 218 0.23 13.29 -15.28
C ARG A 218 1.42 14.25 -15.30
N GLU A 219 1.64 14.92 -14.17
CA GLU A 219 2.62 16.00 -14.06
C GLU A 219 4.05 15.50 -13.78
N VAL A 220 4.19 14.24 -13.35
CA VAL A 220 5.46 13.67 -12.89
C VAL A 220 5.78 12.39 -13.67
N THR A 221 7.01 12.35 -14.18
CA THR A 221 7.65 11.11 -14.64
C THR A 221 8.36 10.47 -13.45
N VAL A 222 8.13 9.18 -13.24
CA VAL A 222 8.67 8.42 -12.11
C VAL A 222 9.64 7.37 -12.62
N ASN A 223 10.87 7.42 -12.11
CA ASN A 223 11.88 6.38 -12.33
C ASN A 223 12.15 5.68 -11.01
N ILE A 224 12.09 4.35 -10.99
CA ILE A 224 12.37 3.55 -9.81
C ILE A 224 13.52 2.61 -10.13
N SER A 225 14.51 2.55 -9.25
CA SER A 225 15.49 1.46 -9.22
C SER A 225 15.24 0.66 -7.95
N ILE A 226 14.88 -0.62 -8.08
CA ILE A 226 14.75 -1.56 -6.96
C ILE A 226 15.64 -2.75 -7.23
N ASP A 227 16.63 -2.95 -6.37
CA ASP A 227 17.74 -3.88 -6.59
C ASP A 227 18.34 -3.71 -8.01
N ASP A 228 18.25 -4.72 -8.88
CA ASP A 228 18.75 -4.70 -10.26
C ASP A 228 17.67 -4.33 -11.30
N GLN A 229 16.44 -4.04 -10.86
CA GLN A 229 15.33 -3.70 -11.74
C GLN A 229 15.14 -2.19 -11.86
N ARG A 230 14.84 -1.73 -13.08
CA ARG A 230 14.46 -0.35 -13.37
C ARG A 230 13.04 -0.30 -13.91
N LEU A 231 12.25 0.59 -13.33
CA LEU A 231 10.86 0.80 -13.68
C LEU A 231 10.63 2.26 -14.04
N GLN A 232 9.74 2.52 -14.99
CA GLN A 232 9.35 3.86 -15.40
C GLN A 232 7.83 3.97 -15.50
N GLY A 233 7.28 5.11 -15.09
CA GLY A 233 5.84 5.34 -15.05
C GLY A 233 5.45 6.79 -14.85
N CYS A 234 4.16 7.03 -14.69
CA CYS A 234 3.58 8.36 -14.52
C CYS A 234 2.94 8.48 -13.14
N GLY A 235 3.10 9.64 -12.51
CA GLY A 235 2.63 9.89 -11.15
C GLY A 235 2.10 11.29 -10.92
N GLY A 236 1.39 11.45 -9.81
CA GLY A 236 0.88 12.74 -9.36
C GLY A 236 0.72 12.74 -7.85
N ALA A 237 0.90 13.90 -7.26
CA ALA A 237 0.62 14.08 -5.85
C ALA A 237 -0.91 14.12 -5.61
N LEU A 238 -1.33 13.67 -4.44
CA LEU A 238 -2.71 13.46 -4.00
C LEU A 238 -2.93 14.35 -2.79
N HIS A 239 -3.58 15.50 -2.97
CA HIS A 239 -3.84 16.50 -1.94
C HIS A 239 -5.18 17.16 -2.23
#